data_AF-A0A7R9Z7Q6-F1
#
_entry.id   AF-A0A7R9Z7Q6-F1
#
_cell.length_a   1.000
_cell.length_b   1.000
_cell.length_c   1.000
_cell.angle_alpha   90.00
_cell.angle_beta   90.00
_cell.angle_gamma   90.00
#
_symmetry.space_group_name_H-M   'P 1'
#
loop_
_entity.id
_entity.type
_entity.pdbx_description
1 polymer ?
#
loop_
_entity_poly.entity_id
_entity_poly.type
_entity_poly.pdbx_seq_one_letter_code
_entity_poly.pdbx_strand_id
1 'polypeptide(L)'
;ASLVQKAIMAMLRLCQRLLPYKTDISEPLMRGIQLVSLVDEQVASDMASTIAAEVLNLLKGAAPYIQHQPVWVSICGLLKIIQYDPASFPVCVETVGWVVREALTPLNFAIVLPTVVDLMERAVPDARRGEGRTGYPQHVPDLLGLLLSSEEWLELWWLGMARSPRASEPQWVSFKHDAWYQVVSMLCRVINNANLEVRSAAVGFLQRSVVAAEKLAIGVEQVQQSLLMLVLPMTHDLV
;
A
#
# COMPACT_ATOMS: atom_id res chain seq x y z
N ALA A 1 30.37 5.33 -5.68
CA ALA A 1 29.11 5.08 -6.42
C ALA A 1 29.33 3.93 -7.40
N SER A 2 28.99 2.71 -6.98
CA SER A 2 29.20 1.46 -7.72
C SER A 2 28.43 1.45 -9.04
N LEU A 3 28.86 0.65 -10.03
CA LEU A 3 28.18 0.50 -11.33
C LEU A 3 26.69 0.18 -11.17
N VAL A 4 26.34 -0.61 -10.15
CA VAL A 4 24.98 -1.00 -9.79
C VAL A 4 24.10 0.21 -9.49
N GLN A 5 24.61 1.18 -8.72
CA GLN A 5 23.89 2.41 -8.41
C GLN A 5 23.50 3.17 -9.69
N LYS A 6 24.47 3.35 -10.59
CA LYS A 6 24.25 4.06 -11.85
C LYS A 6 23.27 3.31 -12.74
N ALA A 7 23.31 1.98 -12.76
CA ALA A 7 22.39 1.15 -13.53
C ALA A 7 20.95 1.28 -13.00
N ILE A 8 20.74 1.17 -11.68
CA ILE A 8 19.41 1.32 -11.07
C ILE A 8 18.81 2.69 -11.39
N MET A 9 19.58 3.77 -11.19
CA MET A 9 19.14 5.13 -11.48
C MET A 9 18.83 5.32 -12.97
N ALA A 10 19.69 4.81 -13.85
CA ALA A 10 19.45 4.88 -15.28
C ALA A 10 18.15 4.15 -15.66
N MET A 11 17.90 2.97 -15.09
CA MET A 11 16.68 2.21 -15.34
C MET A 11 15.42 2.94 -14.86
N LEU A 12 15.39 3.46 -13.62
CA LEU A 12 14.23 4.18 -13.09
C LEU A 12 13.91 5.43 -13.92
N ARG A 13 14.93 6.24 -14.26
CA ARG A 13 14.77 7.44 -15.09
C ARG A 13 14.37 7.11 -16.52
N LEU A 14 14.88 6.02 -17.08
CA LEU A 14 14.51 5.58 -18.42
C LEU A 14 13.06 5.10 -18.44
N CYS A 15 12.60 4.39 -17.40
CA CYS A 15 11.18 4.05 -17.24
C CYS A 15 10.31 5.30 -17.14
N GLN A 16 10.68 6.27 -16.29
CA GLN A 16 9.96 7.53 -16.14
C GLN A 16 9.83 8.28 -17.48
N ARG A 17 10.90 8.31 -18.29
CA ARG A 17 10.93 9.05 -19.56
C ARG A 17 10.28 8.32 -20.71
N LEU A 18 10.26 7.00 -20.73
CA LEU A 18 9.85 6.23 -21.91
C LEU A 18 8.46 5.61 -21.76
N LEU A 19 8.03 5.24 -20.56
CA LEU A 19 6.69 4.66 -20.33
C LEU A 19 5.56 5.54 -20.89
N PRO A 20 5.59 6.88 -20.74
CA PRO A 20 4.52 7.72 -21.28
C PRO A 20 4.49 7.82 -22.81
N TYR A 21 5.60 7.52 -23.49
CA TYR A 21 5.75 7.84 -24.93
C TYR A 21 5.89 6.60 -25.82
N LYS A 22 6.26 5.44 -25.25
CA LYS A 22 6.55 4.24 -26.02
C LYS A 22 5.91 3.01 -25.38
N THR A 23 4.69 2.71 -25.80
CA THR A 23 3.93 1.52 -25.38
C THR A 23 4.67 0.21 -25.72
N ASP A 24 5.43 0.20 -26.80
CA ASP A 24 6.05 -1.01 -27.38
C ASP A 24 7.22 -1.55 -26.55
N ILE A 25 7.81 -0.71 -25.69
CA ILE A 25 8.92 -1.08 -24.79
C ILE A 25 8.49 -1.13 -23.34
N SER A 26 7.20 -0.94 -23.05
CA SER A 26 6.68 -0.94 -21.67
C SER A 26 7.03 -2.24 -20.95
N GLU A 27 6.82 -3.40 -21.57
CA GLU A 27 7.12 -4.71 -20.99
C GLU A 27 8.61 -4.90 -20.59
N PRO A 28 9.61 -4.66 -21.46
CA PRO A 28 11.03 -4.64 -21.06
C PRO A 28 11.36 -3.69 -19.90
N LEU A 29 10.73 -2.50 -19.86
CA LEU A 29 10.95 -1.51 -18.80
C LEU A 29 10.38 -1.96 -17.46
N MET A 30 9.20 -2.58 -17.51
CA MET A 30 8.52 -3.15 -16.35
C MET A 30 9.35 -4.30 -15.73
N ARG A 31 9.96 -5.15 -16.57
CA ARG A 31 10.96 -6.12 -16.10
C ARG A 31 12.18 -5.46 -15.50
N GLY A 32 12.64 -4.35 -16.07
CA GLY A 32 13.71 -3.52 -15.51
C GLY A 32 13.45 -3.08 -14.08
N ILE A 33 12.24 -2.59 -13.78
CA ILE A 33 11.82 -2.20 -12.43
C ILE A 33 11.80 -3.41 -11.49
N GLN A 34 11.33 -4.56 -11.96
CA GLN A 34 11.32 -5.79 -11.16
C GLN A 34 12.74 -6.21 -10.77
N LEU A 35 13.70 -6.13 -11.70
CA LEU A 35 15.10 -6.45 -11.42
C LEU A 35 15.71 -5.49 -10.38
N VAL A 36 15.29 -4.22 -10.34
CA VAL A 36 15.73 -3.28 -9.29
C VAL A 36 15.30 -3.76 -7.90
N SER A 37 14.12 -4.39 -7.77
CA SER A 37 13.68 -4.97 -6.49
C SER A 37 14.45 -6.21 -6.05
N LEU A 38 15.27 -6.79 -6.93
CA LEU A 38 16.13 -7.95 -6.64
C LEU A 38 17.56 -7.54 -6.25
N VAL A 39 17.84 -6.25 -6.13
CA VAL A 39 19.12 -5.75 -5.63
C VAL A 39 19.27 -6.20 -4.18
N ASP A 40 20.49 -6.60 -3.82
CA ASP A 40 20.83 -7.02 -2.46
C ASP A 40 20.37 -6.00 -1.42
N GLU A 41 19.84 -6.49 -0.29
CA GLU A 41 19.23 -5.66 0.76
C GLU A 41 20.22 -4.62 1.31
N GLN A 42 21.50 -4.97 1.44
CA GLN A 42 22.53 -4.05 1.90
C GLN A 42 22.75 -2.93 0.87
N VAL A 43 22.77 -3.27 -0.41
CA VAL A 43 22.93 -2.28 -1.49
C VAL A 43 21.71 -1.36 -1.57
N ALA A 44 20.51 -1.89 -1.37
CA ALA A 44 19.28 -1.09 -1.30
C ALA A 44 19.29 -0.14 -0.10
N SER A 45 19.78 -0.61 1.06
CA SER A 45 19.94 0.19 2.28
C SER A 45 20.95 1.34 2.10
N ASP A 46 22.13 1.05 1.55
CA ASP A 46 23.19 2.04 1.31
C ASP A 46 22.74 3.16 0.33
N MET A 47 21.74 2.88 -0.50
CA MET A 47 21.20 3.78 -1.51
C MET A 47 19.77 4.27 -1.21
N ALA A 48 19.24 3.97 -0.02
CA ALA A 48 17.82 4.12 0.30
C ALA A 48 17.26 5.49 -0.09
N SER A 49 17.94 6.57 0.29
CA SER A 49 17.49 7.95 0.04
C SER A 49 17.38 8.27 -1.45
N THR A 50 18.32 7.78 -2.25
CA THR A 50 18.31 7.97 -3.71
C THR A 50 17.21 7.13 -4.35
N ILE A 51 17.07 5.87 -3.94
CA ILE A 51 16.02 4.98 -4.44
C ILE A 51 14.64 5.55 -4.12
N ALA A 52 14.42 6.03 -2.89
CA ALA A 52 13.14 6.61 -2.47
C ALA A 52 12.73 7.79 -3.36
N ALA A 53 13.65 8.72 -3.63
CA ALA A 53 13.37 9.87 -4.48
C ALA A 53 13.10 9.48 -5.94
N GLU A 54 13.85 8.52 -6.50
CA GLU A 54 13.65 8.06 -7.87
C GLU A 54 12.35 7.26 -8.02
N VAL A 55 11.96 6.46 -7.01
CA VAL A 55 10.66 5.76 -6.98
C VAL A 55 9.50 6.76 -6.93
N LEU A 56 9.58 7.79 -6.09
CA LEU A 56 8.58 8.86 -6.04
C LEU A 56 8.41 9.54 -7.41
N ASN A 57 9.53 9.91 -8.04
CA ASN A 57 9.53 10.55 -9.37
C ASN A 57 9.01 9.63 -10.47
N LEU A 58 9.34 8.34 -10.43
CA LEU A 58 8.82 7.33 -11.32
C LEU A 58 7.30 7.26 -11.21
N LEU A 59 6.75 7.14 -10.00
CA LEU A 59 5.30 7.03 -9.81
C LEU A 59 4.58 8.30 -10.24
N LYS A 60 5.07 9.48 -9.84
CA LYS A 60 4.49 10.77 -10.26
C LYS A 60 4.45 10.94 -11.78
N GLY A 61 5.46 10.44 -12.51
CA GLY A 61 5.56 10.58 -13.96
C GLY A 61 4.90 9.45 -14.75
N ALA A 62 4.86 8.24 -14.20
CA ALA A 62 4.59 7.03 -14.98
C ALA A 62 3.55 6.07 -14.40
N ALA A 63 3.00 6.30 -13.19
CA ALA A 63 2.04 5.39 -12.56
C ALA A 63 0.83 5.02 -13.45
N PRO A 64 0.22 5.93 -14.24
CA PRO A 64 -0.90 5.58 -15.13
C PRO A 64 -0.56 4.53 -16.21
N TYR A 65 0.74 4.35 -16.50
CA TYR A 65 1.22 3.41 -17.51
C TYR A 65 1.68 2.07 -16.90
N ILE A 66 1.69 1.94 -15.56
CA ILE A 66 2.07 0.72 -14.85
C ILE A 66 0.87 -0.24 -14.81
N GLN A 67 0.69 -1.00 -15.88
CA GLN A 67 -0.47 -1.91 -16.06
C GLN A 67 -0.24 -3.35 -15.58
N HIS A 68 0.94 -3.66 -15.01
CA HIS A 68 1.28 -4.99 -14.52
C HIS A 68 1.41 -5.01 -13.00
N GLN A 69 0.58 -5.83 -12.35
CA GLN A 69 0.58 -6.02 -10.90
C GLN A 69 1.95 -6.39 -10.31
N PRO A 70 2.78 -7.27 -10.92
CA PRO A 70 4.07 -7.63 -10.35
C PRO A 70 5.05 -6.44 -10.23
N VAL A 71 4.89 -5.37 -11.02
CA VAL A 71 5.71 -4.17 -10.86
C VAL A 71 5.31 -3.40 -9.60
N TRP A 72 4.02 -3.32 -9.28
CA TRP A 72 3.56 -2.75 -8.02
C TRP A 72 4.07 -3.54 -6.81
N VAL A 73 4.15 -4.88 -6.92
CA VAL A 73 4.79 -5.75 -5.91
C VAL A 73 6.25 -5.36 -5.72
N SER A 74 7.02 -5.23 -6.80
CA SER A 74 8.43 -4.82 -6.74
C SER A 74 8.63 -3.43 -6.15
N ILE A 75 7.82 -2.45 -6.55
CA ILE A 75 7.90 -1.07 -6.04
C ILE A 75 7.57 -1.04 -4.54
N CYS A 76 6.48 -1.66 -4.11
CA CYS A 76 6.11 -1.69 -2.70
C CYS A 76 7.10 -2.53 -1.87
N GLY A 77 7.67 -3.60 -2.44
CA GLY A 77 8.75 -4.36 -1.81
C GLY A 77 9.99 -3.50 -1.55
N LEU A 78 10.40 -2.69 -2.52
CA LEU A 78 11.48 -1.72 -2.34
C LEU A 78 11.17 -0.69 -1.25
N LEU A 79 9.96 -0.13 -1.23
CA LEU A 79 9.52 0.80 -0.18
C LEU A 79 9.62 0.15 1.21
N LYS A 80 9.26 -1.14 1.33
CA LYS A 80 9.35 -1.88 2.60
C LYS A 80 10.78 -2.11 3.10
N ILE A 81 11.76 -2.10 2.21
CA ILE A 81 13.19 -2.21 2.55
C ILE A 81 13.75 -0.82 2.90
N ILE A 82 13.53 0.18 2.04
CA ILE A 82 14.17 1.50 2.21
C ILE A 82 13.54 2.33 3.33
N GLN A 83 12.32 2.03 3.77
CA GLN A 83 11.68 2.69 4.93
C GLN A 83 12.46 2.54 6.24
N TYR A 84 13.41 1.61 6.33
CA TYR A 84 14.26 1.46 7.51
C TYR A 84 15.34 2.55 7.62
N ASP A 85 15.67 3.22 6.51
CA ASP A 85 16.54 4.40 6.52
C ASP A 85 15.76 5.65 6.98
N PRO A 86 16.21 6.36 8.03
CA PRO A 86 15.50 7.52 8.56
C PRO A 86 15.30 8.68 7.58
N ALA A 87 16.24 8.89 6.66
CA ALA A 87 16.12 9.95 5.66
C ALA A 87 15.10 9.59 4.57
N SER A 88 14.92 8.30 4.30
CA SER A 88 13.99 7.77 3.29
C SER A 88 12.56 7.61 3.77
N PHE A 89 12.34 7.44 5.07
CA PHE A 89 11.01 7.20 5.63
C PHE A 89 9.96 8.26 5.24
N PRO A 90 10.22 9.58 5.36
CA PRO A 90 9.25 10.60 4.95
C PRO A 90 8.91 10.54 3.46
N VAL A 91 9.90 10.20 2.62
CA VAL A 91 9.71 10.04 1.16
C VAL A 91 8.84 8.82 0.87
N CYS A 92 8.97 7.73 1.64
CA CYS A 92 8.10 6.56 1.51
C CYS A 92 6.64 6.90 1.86
N VAL A 93 6.42 7.65 2.94
CA VAL A 93 5.09 8.13 3.33
C VAL A 93 4.49 9.04 2.24
N GLU A 94 5.28 9.98 1.71
CA GLU A 94 4.85 10.83 0.59
C GLU A 94 4.50 10.02 -0.65
N THR A 95 5.33 9.03 -0.98
CA THR A 95 5.17 8.17 -2.16
C THR A 95 3.87 7.39 -2.10
N VAL A 96 3.63 6.68 -1.00
CA VAL A 96 2.40 5.91 -0.82
C VAL A 96 1.20 6.85 -0.72
N GLY A 97 1.34 7.99 -0.06
CA GLY A 97 0.27 8.99 0.02
C GLY A 97 -0.13 9.56 -1.34
N TRP A 98 0.84 9.81 -2.23
CA TRP A 98 0.55 10.20 -3.60
C TRP A 98 -0.16 9.08 -4.37
N VAL A 99 0.27 7.83 -4.23
CA VAL A 99 -0.40 6.69 -4.90
C VAL A 99 -1.86 6.56 -4.43
N VAL A 100 -2.12 6.60 -3.13
CA VAL A 100 -3.48 6.49 -2.57
C VAL A 100 -4.39 7.59 -3.11
N ARG A 101 -3.89 8.82 -3.28
CA ARG A 101 -4.68 9.96 -3.77
C ARG A 101 -4.88 9.98 -5.28
N GLU A 102 -3.83 9.68 -6.05
CA GLU A 102 -3.79 10.00 -7.48
C GLU A 102 -3.73 8.77 -8.40
N ALA A 103 -3.30 7.61 -7.89
CA ALA A 103 -2.96 6.46 -8.73
C ALA A 103 -3.48 5.11 -8.19
N LEU A 104 -4.37 5.12 -7.20
CA LEU A 104 -4.95 3.91 -6.64
C LEU A 104 -5.95 3.32 -7.66
N THR A 105 -5.79 2.03 -7.93
CA THR A 105 -6.58 1.28 -8.92
C THR A 105 -6.83 -0.13 -8.40
N PRO A 106 -7.80 -0.87 -8.96
CA PRO A 106 -7.98 -2.28 -8.59
C PRO A 106 -6.72 -3.14 -8.74
N LEU A 107 -5.85 -2.77 -9.69
CA LEU A 107 -4.60 -3.48 -9.96
C LEU A 107 -3.60 -3.42 -8.79
N ASN A 108 -3.54 -2.30 -8.09
CA ASN A 108 -2.50 -2.04 -7.07
C ASN A 108 -3.05 -1.93 -5.65
N PHE A 109 -4.37 -1.85 -5.46
CA PHE A 109 -5.02 -1.71 -4.16
C PHE A 109 -4.51 -2.72 -3.13
N ALA A 110 -4.49 -3.99 -3.52
CA ALA A 110 -4.10 -5.09 -2.66
C ALA A 110 -2.61 -5.10 -2.25
N ILE A 111 -1.80 -4.26 -2.87
CA ILE A 111 -0.36 -4.17 -2.63
C ILE A 111 -0.02 -2.89 -1.87
N VAL A 112 -0.68 -1.79 -2.24
CA VAL A 112 -0.50 -0.48 -1.63
C VAL A 112 -1.03 -0.47 -0.19
N LEU A 113 -2.22 -1.03 0.06
CA LEU A 113 -2.84 -0.97 1.38
C LEU A 113 -1.99 -1.65 2.49
N PRO A 114 -1.46 -2.89 2.32
CA PRO A 114 -0.54 -3.46 3.30
C PRO A 114 0.74 -2.64 3.49
N THR A 115 1.19 -1.95 2.44
CA THR A 115 2.39 -1.10 2.51
C THR A 115 2.15 0.15 3.36
N VAL A 116 0.93 0.72 3.34
CA VAL A 116 0.50 1.78 4.28
C VAL A 116 0.58 1.27 5.72
N VAL A 117 0.09 0.06 5.98
CA VAL A 117 0.12 -0.55 7.33
C VAL A 117 1.55 -0.81 7.80
N ASP A 118 2.42 -1.31 6.92
CA ASP A 118 3.83 -1.55 7.26
C ASP A 118 4.54 -0.23 7.65
N LEU A 119 4.27 0.87 6.93
CA LEU A 119 4.76 2.21 7.28
C LEU A 119 4.17 2.71 8.60
N MET A 120 2.88 2.46 8.86
CA MET A 120 2.21 2.78 10.12
C MET A 120 2.87 2.09 11.32
N GLU A 121 3.06 0.78 11.23
CA GLU A 121 3.71 -0.01 12.29
C GLU A 121 5.15 0.42 12.54
N ARG A 122 5.82 1.00 11.53
CA ARG A 122 7.15 1.59 11.66
C ARG A 122 7.11 3.00 12.27
N ALA A 123 6.07 3.78 11.97
CA ALA A 123 5.85 5.11 12.51
C ALA A 123 5.56 5.08 14.01
N VAL A 124 4.84 4.07 14.50
CA VAL A 124 4.55 3.94 15.92
C VAL A 124 5.82 3.50 16.68
N PRO A 125 6.22 4.24 17.74
CA PRO A 125 7.30 3.81 18.62
C PRO A 125 6.90 2.50 19.34
N ASP A 126 7.71 1.45 19.19
CA ASP A 126 7.51 0.18 19.90
C ASP A 126 8.62 0.00 20.94
N ALA A 127 8.27 0.17 22.22
CA ALA A 127 9.19 0.00 23.34
C ALA A 127 9.77 -1.43 23.45
N ARG A 128 9.14 -2.42 22.81
CA ARG A 128 9.60 -3.83 22.82
C ARG A 128 10.68 -4.11 21.78
N ARG A 129 10.89 -3.22 20.80
CA ARG A 129 11.83 -3.42 19.68
C ARG A 129 13.28 -2.98 19.98
N GLY A 130 13.60 -2.69 21.24
CA GLY A 130 14.94 -2.30 21.70
C GLY A 130 15.28 -0.82 21.45
N GLU A 131 16.32 -0.34 22.14
CA GLU A 131 16.70 1.09 22.31
C GLU A 131 17.15 1.84 21.04
N GLY A 132 16.97 1.27 19.83
CA GLY A 132 17.56 1.80 18.58
C GLY A 132 16.59 2.25 17.49
N ARG A 133 15.28 1.98 17.60
CA ARG A 133 14.30 2.35 16.55
C ARG A 133 13.31 3.38 17.08
N THR A 134 13.69 4.65 17.04
CA THR A 134 12.74 5.75 17.23
C THR A 134 11.66 5.64 16.15
N GLY A 135 10.39 5.65 16.58
CA GLY A 135 9.27 5.77 15.66
C GLY A 135 9.26 7.13 14.97
N TYR A 136 8.28 7.34 14.10
CA TYR A 136 8.01 8.62 13.44
C TYR A 136 6.60 9.09 13.79
N PRO A 137 6.34 9.43 15.08
CA PRO A 137 5.00 9.77 15.55
C PRO A 137 4.36 10.94 14.78
N GLN A 138 5.18 11.86 14.23
CA GLN A 138 4.71 12.96 13.40
C GLN A 138 3.98 12.53 12.12
N HIS A 139 4.25 11.31 11.61
CA HIS A 139 3.62 10.77 10.40
C HIS A 139 2.43 9.85 10.69
N VAL A 140 2.14 9.54 11.96
CA VAL A 140 1.01 8.70 12.34
C VAL A 140 -0.33 9.28 11.87
N PRO A 141 -0.62 10.59 12.04
CA PRO A 141 -1.87 11.17 11.54
C PRO A 141 -2.01 11.05 10.03
N ASP A 142 -0.93 11.31 9.28
CA ASP A 142 -0.92 11.18 7.82
C ASP A 142 -1.24 9.74 7.40
N LEU A 143 -0.58 8.75 8.00
CA LEU A 143 -0.76 7.34 7.69
C LEU A 143 -2.15 6.83 8.08
N LEU A 144 -2.75 7.33 9.17
CA LEU A 144 -4.15 7.04 9.52
C LEU A 144 -5.09 7.62 8.47
N GLY A 145 -4.81 8.85 8.01
CA GLY A 145 -5.52 9.48 6.90
C GLY A 145 -5.42 8.68 5.60
N LEU A 146 -4.27 8.04 5.32
CA LEU A 146 -4.10 7.19 4.14
C LEU A 146 -4.91 5.88 4.23
N LEU A 147 -4.98 5.26 5.40
CA LEU A 147 -5.83 4.07 5.62
C LEU A 147 -7.30 4.42 5.38
N LEU A 148 -7.75 5.53 5.95
CA LEU A 148 -9.11 6.05 5.74
C LEU A 148 -9.37 6.38 4.27
N SER A 149 -8.44 7.06 3.60
CA SER A 149 -8.57 7.41 2.19
C SER A 149 -8.64 6.16 1.30
N SER A 150 -7.97 5.07 1.68
CA SER A 150 -8.02 3.80 0.95
C SER A 150 -9.38 3.11 1.10
N GLU A 151 -9.98 3.16 2.29
CA GLU A 151 -11.35 2.71 2.53
C GLU A 151 -12.35 3.52 1.69
N GLU A 152 -12.26 4.85 1.74
CA GLU A 152 -13.13 5.77 1.01
C GLU A 152 -12.99 5.61 -0.50
N TRP A 153 -11.77 5.36 -0.98
CA TRP A 153 -11.53 5.05 -2.39
C TRP A 153 -12.31 3.81 -2.84
N LEU A 154 -12.36 2.75 -2.03
CA LEU A 154 -13.09 1.52 -2.38
C LEU A 154 -14.61 1.78 -2.49
N GLU A 155 -15.17 2.54 -1.55
CA GLU A 155 -16.58 2.96 -1.59
C GLU A 155 -16.88 3.77 -2.86
N LEU A 156 -16.08 4.80 -3.14
CA LEU A 156 -16.27 5.67 -4.29
C LEU A 156 -16.07 4.93 -5.62
N TRP A 157 -15.06 4.08 -5.69
CA TRP A 157 -14.79 3.23 -6.86
C TRP A 157 -15.99 2.33 -7.14
N TRP A 158 -16.54 1.66 -6.13
CA TRP A 158 -17.70 0.80 -6.31
C TRP A 158 -18.95 1.59 -6.72
N LEU A 159 -19.20 2.75 -6.11
CA LEU A 159 -20.33 3.62 -6.50
C LEU A 159 -20.26 4.05 -7.98
N GLY A 160 -19.04 4.30 -8.48
CA GLY A 160 -18.80 4.55 -9.90
C GLY A 160 -19.00 3.31 -10.76
N MET A 161 -18.42 2.18 -10.35
CA MET A 161 -18.47 0.91 -11.08
C MET A 161 -19.86 0.28 -11.13
N ALA A 162 -20.65 0.38 -10.07
CA ALA A 162 -22.01 -0.19 -9.98
C ALA A 162 -22.98 0.37 -11.02
N ARG A 163 -22.69 1.55 -11.58
CA ARG A 163 -23.45 2.17 -12.67
C ARG A 163 -23.06 1.65 -14.05
N SER A 164 -21.94 0.94 -14.14
CA SER A 164 -21.44 0.36 -15.39
C SER A 164 -22.12 -0.99 -15.65
N PRO A 165 -22.44 -1.35 -16.92
CA PRO A 165 -22.90 -2.70 -17.25
C PRO A 165 -21.85 -3.77 -16.93
N ARG A 166 -20.58 -3.38 -16.71
CA ARG A 166 -19.50 -4.28 -16.30
C ARG A 166 -19.57 -4.68 -14.83
N ALA A 167 -20.41 -4.04 -14.00
CA ALA A 167 -20.47 -4.31 -12.56
C ALA A 167 -20.74 -5.78 -12.20
N SER A 168 -21.47 -6.48 -13.05
CA SER A 168 -21.82 -7.90 -12.88
C SER A 168 -20.74 -8.86 -13.39
N GLU A 169 -19.64 -8.37 -13.97
CA GLU A 169 -18.54 -9.24 -14.38
C GLU A 169 -17.90 -9.88 -13.14
N PRO A 170 -17.60 -11.19 -13.18
CA PRO A 170 -17.14 -11.94 -12.01
C PRO A 170 -15.85 -11.37 -11.41
N GLN A 171 -14.97 -10.82 -12.25
CA GLN A 171 -13.72 -10.20 -11.82
C GLN A 171 -13.94 -9.01 -10.86
N TRP A 172 -14.95 -8.16 -11.12
CA TRP A 172 -15.21 -6.97 -10.30
C TRP A 172 -15.98 -7.31 -9.04
N VAL A 173 -16.85 -8.32 -9.11
CA VAL A 173 -17.54 -8.86 -7.93
C VAL A 173 -16.53 -9.48 -6.96
N SER A 174 -15.59 -10.30 -7.46
CA SER A 174 -14.49 -10.87 -6.66
C SER A 174 -13.62 -9.77 -6.08
N PHE A 175 -13.10 -8.87 -6.93
CA PHE A 175 -12.22 -7.79 -6.48
C PHE A 175 -12.85 -6.96 -5.37
N LYS A 176 -14.12 -6.57 -5.50
CA LYS A 176 -14.82 -5.78 -4.49
C LYS A 176 -14.84 -6.48 -3.13
N HIS A 177 -15.19 -7.76 -3.11
CA HIS A 177 -15.20 -8.58 -1.90
C HIS A 177 -13.79 -8.71 -1.31
N ASP A 178 -12.81 -9.03 -2.14
CA ASP A 178 -11.43 -9.29 -1.72
C ASP A 178 -10.76 -8.00 -1.20
N ALA A 179 -11.03 -6.87 -1.85
CA ALA A 179 -10.55 -5.55 -1.43
C ALA A 179 -11.16 -5.14 -0.08
N TRP A 180 -12.47 -5.36 0.13
CA TRP A 180 -13.10 -5.09 1.41
C TRP A 180 -12.56 -6.00 2.52
N TYR A 181 -12.44 -7.30 2.25
CA TYR A 181 -11.85 -8.27 3.18
C TYR A 181 -10.44 -7.83 3.57
N GLN A 182 -9.67 -7.32 2.62
CA GLN A 182 -8.32 -6.84 2.87
C GLN A 182 -8.29 -5.56 3.71
N VAL A 183 -9.22 -4.62 3.51
CA VAL A 183 -9.38 -3.45 4.41
C VAL A 183 -9.63 -3.91 5.83
N VAL A 184 -10.61 -4.80 6.04
CA VAL A 184 -10.94 -5.34 7.36
C VAL A 184 -9.74 -6.05 7.98
N SER A 185 -9.05 -6.91 7.21
CA SER A 185 -7.87 -7.64 7.68
C SER A 185 -6.73 -6.70 8.11
N MET A 186 -6.46 -5.65 7.33
CA MET A 186 -5.43 -4.66 7.64
C MET A 186 -5.82 -3.81 8.85
N LEU A 187 -7.08 -3.44 9.01
CA LEU A 187 -7.56 -2.75 10.21
C LEU A 187 -7.45 -3.62 11.46
N CYS A 188 -7.80 -4.90 11.38
CA CYS A 188 -7.57 -5.86 12.48
C CYS A 188 -6.09 -5.93 12.88
N ARG A 189 -5.18 -5.93 11.91
CA ARG A 189 -3.73 -5.88 12.18
C ARG A 189 -3.34 -4.59 12.93
N VAL A 190 -3.86 -3.43 12.52
CA VAL A 190 -3.60 -2.14 13.18
C VAL A 190 -4.24 -2.05 14.58
N ILE A 191 -5.36 -2.72 14.83
CA ILE A 191 -6.01 -2.76 16.15
C ILE A 191 -5.11 -3.42 17.20
N ASN A 192 -4.21 -4.32 16.81
CA ASN A 192 -3.27 -4.96 17.75
C ASN A 192 -2.05 -4.08 18.12
N ASN A 193 -2.04 -2.81 17.71
CA ASN A 193 -0.93 -1.90 17.95
C ASN A 193 -0.85 -1.44 19.43
N ALA A 194 0.35 -1.22 19.97
CA ALA A 194 0.51 -0.77 21.36
C ALA A 194 -0.06 0.65 21.60
N ASN A 195 -0.06 1.51 20.58
CA ASN A 195 -0.49 2.90 20.69
C ASN A 195 -2.03 3.02 20.69
N LEU A 196 -2.58 3.58 21.78
CA LEU A 196 -4.02 3.73 21.99
C LEU A 196 -4.71 4.56 20.90
N GLU A 197 -4.08 5.64 20.42
CA GLU A 197 -4.65 6.51 19.38
C GLU A 197 -4.82 5.73 18.07
N VAL A 198 -3.78 4.99 17.68
CA VAL A 198 -3.79 4.15 16.47
C VAL A 198 -4.83 3.04 16.59
N ARG A 199 -4.90 2.36 17.73
CA ARG A 199 -5.94 1.33 17.96
C ARG A 199 -7.34 1.94 17.89
N SER A 200 -7.57 3.06 18.58
CA SER A 200 -8.89 3.69 18.65
C SER A 200 -9.37 4.16 17.27
N ALA A 201 -8.49 4.75 16.48
CA ALA A 201 -8.79 5.13 15.10
C ALA A 201 -9.11 3.90 14.24
N ALA A 202 -8.30 2.84 14.33
CA ALA A 202 -8.53 1.61 13.57
C ALA A 202 -9.85 0.90 13.94
N VAL A 203 -10.26 0.92 15.21
CA VAL A 203 -11.59 0.44 15.62
C VAL A 203 -12.70 1.26 14.97
N GLY A 204 -12.57 2.58 14.95
CA GLY A 204 -13.54 3.46 14.29
C GLY A 204 -13.65 3.20 12.78
N PHE A 205 -12.50 3.01 12.11
CA PHE A 205 -12.48 2.65 10.69
C PHE A 205 -13.05 1.24 10.46
N LEU A 206 -12.78 0.27 11.34
CA LEU A 206 -13.35 -1.07 11.23
C LEU A 206 -14.87 -1.03 11.32
N GLN A 207 -15.42 -0.27 12.28
CA GLN A 207 -16.87 -0.07 12.40
C GLN A 207 -17.46 0.53 11.12
N ARG A 208 -16.82 1.56 10.56
CA ARG A 208 -17.21 2.15 9.27
C ARG A 208 -17.19 1.11 8.14
N SER A 209 -16.11 0.34 8.01
CA SER A 209 -15.92 -0.65 6.95
C SER A 209 -16.97 -1.75 7.01
N VAL A 210 -17.35 -2.18 8.22
CA VAL A 210 -18.41 -3.19 8.40
C VAL A 210 -19.77 -2.65 7.97
N VAL A 211 -20.09 -1.40 8.31
CA VAL A 211 -21.33 -0.75 7.84
C VAL A 211 -21.29 -0.52 6.33
N ALA A 212 -20.13 -0.15 5.79
CA ALA A 212 -19.93 0.07 4.35
C ALA A 212 -20.10 -1.20 3.52
N ALA A 213 -20.00 -2.39 4.12
CA ALA A 213 -20.24 -3.67 3.43
C ALA A 213 -21.64 -3.71 2.77
N GLU A 214 -22.65 -3.09 3.39
CA GLU A 214 -23.99 -2.96 2.81
C GLU A 214 -23.98 -2.10 1.54
N LYS A 215 -23.32 -0.94 1.58
CA LYS A 215 -23.16 -0.04 0.42
C LYS A 215 -22.37 -0.70 -0.71
N LEU A 216 -21.40 -1.54 -0.34
CA LEU A 216 -20.64 -2.36 -1.26
C LEU A 216 -21.45 -3.55 -1.77
N ALA A 217 -22.67 -3.79 -1.31
CA ALA A 217 -23.48 -4.96 -1.68
C ALA A 217 -22.69 -6.27 -1.51
N ILE A 218 -22.02 -6.42 -0.37
CA ILE A 218 -21.35 -7.67 0.03
C ILE A 218 -22.40 -8.58 0.66
N GLY A 219 -22.38 -9.87 0.31
CA GLY A 219 -23.37 -10.82 0.81
C GLY A 219 -23.28 -10.98 2.33
N VAL A 220 -24.41 -11.11 3.01
CA VAL A 220 -24.46 -11.26 4.48
C VAL A 220 -23.63 -12.45 4.96
N GLU A 221 -23.67 -13.57 4.24
CA GLU A 221 -22.87 -14.76 4.54
C GLU A 221 -21.36 -14.49 4.44
N GLN A 222 -20.94 -13.72 3.43
CA GLN A 222 -19.55 -13.33 3.21
C GLN A 222 -19.06 -12.39 4.32
N VAL A 223 -19.88 -11.42 4.70
CA VAL A 223 -19.60 -10.53 5.83
C VAL A 223 -19.45 -11.35 7.11
N GLN A 224 -20.40 -12.24 7.39
CA GLN A 224 -20.38 -13.10 8.57
C GLN A 224 -19.11 -13.96 8.61
N GLN A 225 -18.77 -14.64 7.51
CA GLN A 225 -17.57 -15.46 7.43
C GLN A 225 -16.30 -14.64 7.66
N SER A 226 -16.21 -13.46 7.06
CA SER A 226 -15.05 -12.57 7.21
C SER A 226 -14.88 -12.08 8.65
N LEU A 227 -15.97 -11.69 9.30
CA LEU A 227 -15.95 -11.27 10.70
C LEU A 227 -15.59 -12.41 11.66
N LEU A 228 -16.10 -13.61 11.41
CA LEU A 228 -15.73 -14.80 12.18
C LEU A 228 -14.24 -15.13 12.05
N MET A 229 -13.67 -14.97 10.84
CA MET A 229 -12.26 -15.27 10.58
C MET A 229 -11.29 -14.20 11.10
N LEU A 230 -11.67 -12.92 11.05
CA LEU A 230 -10.76 -11.81 11.30
C LEU A 230 -10.97 -11.12 12.65
N VAL A 231 -12.23 -10.98 13.10
CA VAL A 231 -12.56 -10.18 14.29
C VAL A 231 -12.73 -11.05 15.52
N LEU A 232 -13.36 -12.21 15.39
CA LEU A 232 -13.59 -13.11 16.52
C LEU A 232 -12.28 -13.55 17.22
N PRO A 233 -11.19 -13.91 16.51
CA PRO A 233 -9.92 -14.24 17.16
C PRO A 233 -9.40 -13.13 18.08
N MET A 234 -9.61 -11.86 17.72
CA MET A 234 -9.16 -10.73 18.54
C MET A 234 -9.95 -10.58 19.85
N THR A 235 -11.18 -11.09 19.91
CA THR A 235 -12.00 -11.04 21.13
C THR A 235 -11.58 -12.09 22.16
N HIS A 236 -10.91 -13.16 21.72
CA HIS A 236 -10.38 -14.18 22.62
C HIS A 236 -9.14 -13.69 23.39
N ASP A 237 -8.43 -12.70 22.87
CA ASP A 237 -7.30 -12.05 23.57
C ASP A 237 -7.74 -11.05 24.67
N LEU A 238 -9.06 -10.85 24.84
CA LEU A 238 -9.66 -9.98 25.87
C LEU A 238 -10.08 -10.74 27.14
N VAL A 239 -9.88 -12.06 27.20
CA VAL A 239 -10.15 -12.94 28.36
C VAL A 239 -8.84 -13.37 29.01
#